data_AF-A0A1V5UDI0-F1
#
_entry.id   AF-A0A1V5UDI0-F1
#
_cell.length_a   1.000
_cell.length_b   1.000
_cell.length_c   1.000
_cell.angle_alpha   90.00
_cell.angle_beta   90.00
_cell.angle_gamma   90.00
#
_symmetry.space_group_name_H-M   'P 1'
#
loop_
_entity.id
_entity.type
_entity.pdbx_description
1 polymer ?
#
loop_
_entity_poly.entity_id
_entity_poly.type
_entity_poly.pdbx_seq_one_letter_code
_entity_poly.pdbx_strand_id
1 'polypeptide(L)' 'MSSLKKFKVTIPYFDSGTKKEHTVDFFIDARDQSAAVKAARERFESYEKSSHASWVRIIREDGIKVEEK' A
#
# COMPACT_ATOMS: atom_id res chain seq x y z
N MET A 1 10.07 7.90 -24.36
CA MET A 1 10.56 6.95 -23.33
C MET A 1 10.08 7.45 -21.98
N SER A 2 9.10 6.77 -21.36
CA SER A 2 8.70 7.11 -19.99
C SER A 2 9.65 6.42 -19.03
N SER A 3 10.61 7.17 -18.47
CA SER A 3 11.45 6.66 -17.39
C SER A 3 10.56 6.24 -16.22
N LEU A 4 10.76 5.02 -15.72
CA LEU A 4 10.18 4.60 -14.46
C LEU A 4 10.88 5.35 -13.34
N LYS A 5 10.09 5.86 -12.40
CA LYS A 5 10.53 6.52 -11.18
C LYS A 5 10.22 5.63 -9.99
N LYS A 6 11.01 5.77 -8.92
CA LYS A 6 10.75 5.08 -7.67
C LYS A 6 9.79 5.90 -6.83
N PHE A 7 8.77 5.23 -6.34
CA PHE A 7 7.82 5.79 -5.40
C PHE A 7 7.80 4.95 -4.13
N LYS A 8 7.80 5.63 -3.00
CA LYS A 8 7.45 5.05 -1.71
C LYS A 8 5.96 5.35 -1.47
N VAL A 9 5.15 4.30 -1.42
CA VAL A 9 3.71 4.40 -1.13
C VAL A 9 3.46 3.81 0.24
N THR A 10 3.04 4.65 1.19
CA THR A 10 2.67 4.23 2.54
C THR A 10 1.15 4.05 2.59
N ILE A 11 0.71 2.81 2.82
CA ILE A 11 -0.71 2.47 2.96
C ILE A 11 -1.02 2.30 4.45
N PRO A 12 -1.82 3.19 5.06
CA PRO A 12 -2.36 2.97 6.39
C PRO A 12 -3.52 1.97 6.31
N TYR A 13 -3.53 1.03 7.25
CA TYR A 13 -4.59 0.06 7.38
C TYR A 13 -4.93 -0.19 8.86
N PHE A 14 -6.20 -0.44 9.13
CA PHE A 14 -6.67 -0.87 10.43
C PHE A 14 -6.72 -2.39 10.46
N ASP A 15 -6.09 -3.02 11.46
CA ASP A 15 -6.08 -4.46 11.64
C ASP A 15 -7.08 -4.84 12.74
N SER A 16 -8.13 -5.59 12.38
CA SER A 16 -9.20 -5.95 13.32
C SER A 16 -8.77 -6.94 14.41
N GLY A 17 -7.67 -7.67 14.21
CA GLY A 17 -7.14 -8.62 15.18
C GLY A 17 -6.45 -7.93 16.35
N THR A 18 -5.63 -6.94 16.01
CA THR A 18 -4.90 -6.12 16.98
C THR A 18 -5.69 -4.87 17.41
N LYS A 19 -6.76 -4.52 16.70
CA LYS A 19 -7.57 -3.30 16.87
C LYS A 19 -6.72 -2.02 16.85
N LYS A 20 -5.67 -2.02 16.03
CA LYS A 20 -4.71 -0.91 15.91
C LYS A 20 -4.56 -0.49 14.46
N GLU A 21 -4.20 0.77 14.29
CA GLU A 21 -3.77 1.31 13.00
C GLU A 21 -2.30 0.94 12.78
N HIS A 22 -2.02 0.46 11.58
CA HIS A 22 -0.69 0.12 11.11
C HIS A 22 -0.45 0.83 9.78
N THR A 23 0.82 0.90 9.40
CA THR A 23 1.22 1.38 8.08
C THR A 23 2.13 0.34 7.45
N VAL A 24 2.04 0.22 6.13
CA VAL A 24 2.97 -0.59 5.35
C VAL A 24 3.50 0.24 4.19
N ASP A 25 4.82 0.19 4.03
CA ASP A 25 5.54 0.91 2.99
C ASP A 25 5.81 -0.01 1.80
N PHE A 26 5.36 0.41 0.62
CA PHE A 26 5.67 -0.25 -0.64
C PHE A 26 6.59 0.62 -1.49
N PHE A 27 7.68 0.04 -1.97
CA PHE A 27 8.54 0.66 -2.96
C PHE A 27 8.15 0.15 -4.35
N ILE A 28 7.67 1.05 -5.19
CA ILE A 28 7.13 0.77 -6.52
C ILE A 28 7.89 1.59 -7.56
N ASP A 29 8.38 0.92 -8.60
CA ASP A 29 8.84 1.57 -9.82
C ASP A 29 7.62 1.82 -10.72
N ALA A 30 7.23 3.09 -10.92
CA ALA A 30 6.06 3.46 -11.72
C ALA A 30 6.35 4.67 -12.62
N ARG A 31 5.47 4.96 -13.57
CA ARG A 31 5.62 6.14 -14.45
C ARG A 31 5.18 7.43 -13.76
N ASP A 32 4.23 7.32 -12.85
CA ASP A 32 3.54 8.41 -12.18
C ASP A 32 3.00 7.96 -10.82
N GLN A 33 2.63 8.92 -9.97
CA GLN A 33 2.10 8.65 -8.63
C GLN A 33 0.83 7.79 -8.67
N SER A 34 -0.05 7.99 -9.67
CA SER A 34 -1.29 7.21 -9.77
C SER A 34 -1.01 5.74 -10.06
N ALA A 35 -0.08 5.42 -10.97
CA ALA A 35 0.35 4.05 -11.21
C ALA A 35 1.04 3.43 -9.98
N ALA A 36 1.82 4.21 -9.24
CA ALA A 36 2.46 3.76 -8.00
C ALA A 36 1.43 3.35 -6.94
N VAL A 37 0.39 4.17 -6.71
CA VAL A 37 -0.70 3.86 -5.78
C VAL A 37 -1.45 2.61 -6.21
N LYS A 38 -1.77 2.48 -7.50
CA LYS A 38 -2.48 1.30 -8.02
C LYS A 38 -1.68 0.02 -7.77
N ALA A 39 -0.40 0.00 -8.12
CA ALA A 39 0.45 -1.17 -7.89
C ALA A 39 0.68 -1.46 -6.40
N ALA A 40 0.76 -0.43 -5.54
CA ALA A 40 0.83 -0.60 -4.10
C ALA A 40 -0.44 -1.23 -3.52
N ARG A 41 -1.63 -0.86 -4.02
CA ARG A 41 -2.90 -1.50 -3.63
C ARG A 41 -2.93 -2.97 -4.02
N GLU A 42 -2.55 -3.32 -5.25
CA GLU A 42 -2.49 -4.71 -5.71
C GLU A 42 -1.54 -5.56 -4.85
N ARG A 43 -0.39 -4.98 -4.45
CA ARG A 43 0.52 -5.63 -3.48
C ARG A 43 -0.10 -5.75 -2.09
N PHE A 44 -0.84 -4.75 -1.62
CA PHE A 44 -1.52 -4.81 -0.33
C PHE A 44 -2.58 -5.91 -0.28
N GLU A 45 -3.40 -6.06 -1.33
CA GLU A 45 -4.39 -7.15 -1.41
C GLU A 45 -3.71 -8.53 -1.37
N SER A 46 -2.55 -8.66 -1.99
CA SER A 46 -1.75 -9.90 -1.94
C SER A 46 -1.15 -10.13 -0.55
N TYR A 47 -0.72 -9.07 0.12
CA TYR A 47 -0.26 -9.09 1.51
C TYR A 47 -1.38 -9.48 2.49
N GLU A 48 -2.62 -9.06 2.24
CA GLU A 48 -3.81 -9.48 3.00
C GLU A 48 -4.09 -10.98 2.84
N LYS A 49 -4.11 -11.48 1.60
CA LYS A 49 -4.38 -12.90 1.30
C LYS A 49 -3.31 -13.85 1.82
N SER A 50 -2.07 -13.39 1.99
CA SER A 50 -0.97 -14.24 2.45
C SER A 50 -1.03 -14.53 3.96
N SER A 51 -1.69 -13.70 4.77
CA SER A 51 -1.87 -14.02 6.18
C SER A 51 -3.05 -14.97 6.33
N HIS A 52 -2.79 -16.20 6.79
CA HIS A 52 -3.79 -17.20 7.17
C HIS A 52 -4.65 -16.78 8.41
N ALA A 53 -4.74 -15.48 8.68
CA ALA A 53 -5.43 -14.89 9.81
C ALA A 53 -6.76 -14.29 9.34
N SER A 54 -7.87 -14.69 9.97
CA SER A 54 -9.24 -14.23 9.70
C SER A 54 -9.52 -12.79 10.16
N TRP A 55 -8.53 -11.89 10.06
CA TRP A 55 -8.65 -10.50 10.50
C TRP A 55 -8.84 -9.59 9.30
N VAL A 56 -9.82 -8.69 9.39
CA VAL A 56 -10.14 -7.72 8.34
C VAL A 56 -9.13 -6.58 8.41
N ARG A 57 -8.45 -6.29 7.30
CA ARG A 57 -7.61 -5.09 7.16
C ARG A 57 -8.38 -4.04 6.36
N ILE A 58 -8.65 -2.89 6.97
CA ILE A 58 -9.38 -1.79 6.32
C ILE A 58 -8.38 -0.72 5.91
N ILE A 59 -8.16 -0.52 4.61
CA ILE A 59 -7.32 0.56 4.09
C ILE A 59 -7.99 1.91 4.37
N ARG A 60 -7.23 2.88 4.88
CA ARG A 60 -7.68 4.28 4.90
C ARG A 60 -7.19 5.01 3.66
N GLU A 61 -8.07 5.15 2.68
CA GLU A 61 -7.75 5.75 1.37
C GLU A 61 -7.25 7.19 1.51
N ASP A 62 -7.87 7.99 2.39
CA ASP A 62 -7.49 9.39 2.67
C ASP A 62 -6.11 9.54 3.34
N GLY A 63 -5.54 8.45 3.84
CA GLY A 63 -4.25 8.44 4.54
C GLY A 63 -3.08 7.96 3.69
N ILE A 64 -3.30 7.56 2.43
CA ILE A 64 -2.23 7.03 1.57
C ILE A 64 -1.25 8.16 1.25
N LYS A 65 0.02 7.95 1.58
CA LYS A 65 1.11 8.89 1.26
C LYS A 65 1.95 8.34 0.13
N VAL A 66 2.33 9.21 -0.80
CA VAL A 66 3.18 8.87 -1.95
C VAL A 66 4.35 9.85 -1.98
N GLU A 67 5.57 9.32 -1.92
CA GLU A 67 6.80 10.09 -2.01
C GLU A 67 7.61 9.59 -3.21
N GLU A 68 8.01 10.48 -4.12
CA GLU A 68 8.95 10.16 -5.19
C GLU A 68 10.36 10.11 -4.60
N LYS A 69 11.12 9.05 -4.90
CA LYS A 69 12.46 8.78 -4.36
C LYS A 69 13.52 8.65 -5.46
#